data_AF-A0AAW0SUU9-F1
#
_entry.id   AF-A0AAW0SUU9-F1
#
_cell.length_a   1.000
_cell.length_b   1.000
_cell.length_c   1.000
_cell.angle_alpha   90.00
_cell.angle_beta   90.00
_cell.angle_gamma   90.00
#
_symmetry.space_group_name_H-M   'P 1'
#
loop_
_entity.id
_entity.type
_entity.pdbx_description
1 polymer ?
#
loop_
_entity_poly.entity_id
_entity_poly.type
_entity_poly.pdbx_seq_one_letter_code
_entity_poly.pdbx_strand_id
1 'polypeptide(L)'
;MAAVAKPGFMAQLTNAAKRFVFRASGFNQMGLYHDDCLYENSDVQEALNRLPQPIMNDRNFRMQRALHLSLTKKILPKEEWISYEEWNKK
;
A
#
# COMPACT_ATOMS: atom_id res chain seq x y z
N MET A 1 4.22 -17.61 -27.08
CA MET A 1 3.32 -16.74 -26.29
C MET A 1 2.44 -17.62 -25.43
N ALA A 2 2.67 -17.66 -24.11
CA ALA A 2 1.86 -18.50 -23.22
C ALA A 2 0.46 -17.89 -23.05
N ALA A 3 -0.59 -18.69 -23.24
CA ALA A 3 -1.96 -18.28 -23.00
C ALA A 3 -2.17 -18.04 -21.50
N VAL A 4 -2.39 -16.79 -21.10
CA VAL A 4 -2.79 -16.45 -19.73
C VAL A 4 -4.21 -16.98 -19.51
N ALA A 5 -4.35 -17.96 -18.62
CA ALA A 5 -5.64 -18.54 -18.27
C ALA A 5 -6.60 -17.43 -17.76
N LYS A 6 -7.81 -17.37 -18.31
CA LYS A 6 -8.82 -16.41 -17.87
C LYS A 6 -9.25 -16.79 -16.43
N PRO A 7 -9.20 -15.84 -15.48
CA PRO A 7 -9.58 -16.13 -14.11
C PRO A 7 -11.05 -16.56 -14.06
N GLY A 8 -11.33 -17.68 -13.37
CA GLY A 8 -12.70 -18.17 -13.19
C GLY A 8 -13.59 -17.15 -12.45
N PHE A 9 -14.90 -17.30 -12.56
CA PHE A 9 -15.88 -16.36 -11.99
C PHE A 9 -15.65 -16.03 -10.50
N MET A 10 -15.31 -17.04 -9.67
CA MET A 10 -14.97 -16.83 -8.26
C MET A 10 -13.72 -15.95 -8.08
N ALA A 11 -12.70 -16.14 -8.92
CA ALA A 11 -11.50 -15.31 -8.89
C ALA A 11 -11.82 -13.85 -9.29
N GLN A 12 -12.71 -13.63 -10.25
CA GLN A 12 -13.15 -12.28 -10.63
C GLN A 12 -13.87 -11.56 -9.48
N LEU A 13 -14.76 -12.26 -8.77
CA LEU A 13 -15.44 -11.71 -7.58
C LEU A 13 -14.45 -11.34 -6.47
N THR A 14 -13.50 -12.22 -6.15
CA THR A 14 -12.49 -11.92 -5.13
C THR A 14 -11.60 -10.73 -5.50
N ASN A 15 -11.26 -10.56 -6.78
CA ASN A 15 -10.47 -9.42 -7.25
C ASN A 15 -11.24 -8.10 -7.17
N ALA A 16 -12.54 -8.11 -7.47
CA ALA A 16 -13.40 -6.94 -7.29
C ALA A 16 -13.50 -6.54 -5.81
N ALA A 17 -13.67 -7.51 -4.91
CA ALA A 17 -13.69 -7.28 -3.47
C ALA A 17 -12.37 -6.70 -2.96
N LYS A 18 -11.22 -7.24 -3.38
CA LYS A 18 -9.89 -6.71 -3.02
C LYS A 18 -9.70 -5.25 -3.46
N ARG A 19 -10.08 -4.92 -4.71
CA ARG A 19 -10.03 -3.55 -5.22
C ARG A 19 -10.93 -2.60 -4.43
N PHE A 20 -12.12 -3.06 -4.03
CA PHE A 20 -13.04 -2.28 -3.21
C PHE A 20 -12.42 -1.99 -1.83
N VAL A 21 -11.94 -3.03 -1.13
CA VAL A 21 -11.32 -2.90 0.19
C VAL A 21 -10.09 -1.98 0.14
N PHE A 22 -9.25 -2.10 -0.89
CA PHE A 22 -8.11 -1.22 -1.11
C PHE A 22 -8.53 0.26 -1.16
N ARG A 23 -9.55 0.59 -1.98
CA ARG A 23 -10.05 1.98 -2.12
C ARG A 23 -10.71 2.48 -0.83
N ALA A 24 -11.43 1.61 -0.13
CA ALA A 24 -12.13 1.95 1.11
C ALA A 24 -11.17 2.19 2.29
N SER A 25 -9.99 1.56 2.28
CA SER A 25 -9.01 1.67 3.36
C SER A 25 -8.34 3.05 3.44
N GLY A 26 -8.34 3.83 2.37
CA GLY A 26 -7.90 5.24 2.35
C GLY A 26 -6.39 5.50 2.49
N PHE A 27 -5.58 4.49 2.84
CA PHE A 27 -4.13 4.63 2.97
C PHE A 27 -3.45 5.08 1.67
N ASN A 28 -4.03 4.73 0.52
CA ASN A 28 -3.55 5.11 -0.80
C ASN A 28 -3.64 6.64 -1.03
N GLN A 29 -4.61 7.32 -0.40
CA GLN A 29 -4.79 8.78 -0.49
C GLN A 29 -3.71 9.55 0.29
N MET A 30 -3.04 8.86 1.22
CA MET A 30 -1.92 9.37 2.01
C MET A 30 -0.56 8.95 1.43
N GLY A 31 -0.59 8.22 0.31
CA GLY A 31 0.62 7.73 -0.37
C GLY A 31 1.38 6.71 0.47
N LEU A 32 0.67 5.91 1.25
CA LEU A 32 1.21 4.81 2.05
C LEU A 32 1.03 3.46 1.35
N TYR A 33 1.95 2.53 1.58
CA TYR A 33 1.76 1.14 1.21
C TYR A 33 1.09 0.37 2.36
N HIS A 34 0.51 -0.78 2.03
CA HIS A 34 -0.07 -1.70 3.03
C HIS A 34 0.89 -2.01 4.19
N ASP A 35 2.15 -2.30 3.89
CA ASP A 35 3.16 -2.65 4.90
C ASP A 35 3.51 -1.47 5.82
N ASP A 36 3.26 -0.23 5.39
CA ASP A 36 3.44 0.96 6.23
C ASP A 36 2.32 1.07 7.28
N CYS A 37 1.17 0.39 7.08
CA CYS A 37 0.01 0.40 7.98
C CYS A 37 -0.03 -0.76 8.98
N LEU A 38 0.98 -1.64 8.98
CA LEU A 38 1.07 -2.74 9.94
C LEU A 38 1.37 -2.22 11.34
N TYR A 39 0.77 -2.85 12.35
CA TYR A 39 1.10 -2.59 13.75
C TYR A 39 2.50 -3.10 14.07
N GLU A 40 3.37 -2.24 14.61
CA GLU A 40 4.77 -2.54 14.92
C GLU A 40 4.91 -3.40 16.19
N ASN A 41 4.58 -4.69 16.09
CA ASN A 41 4.90 -5.70 17.10
C ASN A 41 6.39 -6.13 17.02
N SER A 42 6.83 -7.03 17.90
CA SER A 42 8.23 -7.52 17.93
C SER A 42 8.71 -8.06 16.58
N ASP A 43 7.85 -8.80 15.88
CA ASP A 43 8.21 -9.47 14.63
C ASP A 43 8.35 -8.45 13.49
N VAL A 44 7.46 -7.45 13.44
CA VAL A 44 7.53 -6.35 12.47
C VAL A 44 8.74 -5.48 12.74
N GLN A 45 9.05 -5.20 14.01
CA GLN A 45 10.27 -4.45 14.37
C GLN A 45 11.54 -5.18 13.92
N GLU A 46 11.61 -6.50 14.12
CA GLU A 46 12.72 -7.30 13.62
C GLU A 46 12.80 -7.29 12.07
N ALA A 47 11.66 -7.39 11.39
CA ALA A 47 11.60 -7.30 9.93
C ALA A 47 12.07 -5.94 9.41
N LEU A 48 11.69 -4.84 10.09
CA LEU A 48 12.16 -3.49 9.76
C LEU A 48 13.68 -3.36 9.95
N ASN A 49 14.24 -3.95 11.00
CA ASN A 49 15.69 -3.93 11.27
C ASN A 49 16.51 -4.69 10.22
N ARG A 50 15.92 -5.69 9.54
CA ARG A 50 16.56 -6.47 8.47
C ARG A 50 16.53 -5.75 7.12
N LEU A 51 15.74 -4.69 6.99
CA LEU A 51 15.49 -4.03 5.71
C LEU A 51 16.70 -3.17 5.31
N PRO A 52 17.07 -3.09 4.01
CA PRO A 52 18.10 -2.17 3.55
C PRO A 52 17.77 -0.71 3.89
N GLN A 53 18.78 0.03 4.32
CA GLN A 53 18.66 1.46 4.65
C GLN A 53 17.90 2.33 3.63
N PRO A 54 18.13 2.22 2.30
CA PRO A 54 17.39 3.05 1.34
C PRO A 54 15.88 2.81 1.39
N ILE A 55 15.44 1.56 1.54
CA ILE A 55 14.02 1.22 1.61
C ILE A 55 13.40 1.72 2.93
N MET A 56 14.16 1.65 4.04
CA MET A 56 13.74 2.23 5.31
C MET A 56 13.58 3.76 5.22
N ASN A 57 14.50 4.44 4.54
CA ASN A 57 14.43 5.89 4.34
C ASN A 57 13.18 6.27 3.53
N ASP A 58 12.87 5.52 2.46
CA ASP A 58 11.67 5.73 1.66
C ASP A 58 10.39 5.51 2.48
N ARG A 59 10.36 4.48 3.34
CA ARG A 59 9.27 4.26 4.30
C ARG A 59 9.10 5.44 5.23
N ASN A 60 10.19 5.91 5.83
CA ASN A 60 10.16 7.03 6.77
C ASN A 60 9.67 8.32 6.10
N PHE A 61 10.08 8.58 4.86
CA PHE A 61 9.58 9.72 4.09
C PHE A 61 8.06 9.65 3.87
N ARG A 62 7.54 8.49 3.45
CA ARG A 62 6.09 8.29 3.27
C ARG A 62 5.34 8.50 4.59
N MET A 63 5.89 8.02 5.69
CA MET A 63 5.28 8.15 7.01
C MET A 63 5.24 9.59 7.51
N GLN A 64 6.33 10.35 7.33
CA GLN A 64 6.36 11.79 7.64
C GLN A 64 5.35 12.57 6.79
N ARG A 65 5.25 12.26 5.49
CA ARG A 65 4.27 12.88 4.59
C ARG A 65 2.84 12.58 5.04
N ALA A 66 2.53 11.32 5.36
CA ALA A 66 1.21 10.94 5.84
C ALA A 66 0.85 11.59 7.18
N LEU A 67 1.81 11.73 8.10
CA LEU A 67 1.62 12.47 9.34
C LEU A 67 1.28 13.95 9.07
N HIS A 68 2.02 14.62 8.18
CA HIS A 68 1.76 16.01 7.80
C HIS A 68 0.35 16.20 7.21
N LEU A 69 -0.06 15.31 6.31
CA LEU A 69 -1.39 15.31 5.71
C LEU A 69 -2.49 15.08 6.77
N SER A 70 -2.26 14.16 7.70
CA SER A 70 -3.19 13.86 8.80
C SER A 70 -3.37 15.05 9.75
N LEU A 71 -2.29 15.78 10.03
CA LEU A 71 -2.30 16.99 10.84
C LEU A 71 -3.08 18.12 10.15
N THR A 72 -2.84 18.32 8.85
CA THR A 72 -3.50 19.38 8.07
C THR A 72 -4.91 19.03 7.60
N LYS A 73 -5.36 17.79 7.84
CA LYS A 73 -6.63 17.24 7.33
C LYS A 73 -6.77 17.37 5.82
N LYS A 74 -5.64 17.21 5.11
CA LYS A 74 -5.56 17.22 3.65
C LYS A 74 -5.21 15.83 3.13
N ILE A 75 -5.52 15.61 1.86
CA ILE A 75 -5.16 14.40 1.11
C ILE A 75 -4.21 14.78 -0.02
N LEU A 76 -3.46 13.80 -0.55
CA LEU A 76 -2.62 14.03 -1.72
C LEU A 76 -3.46 14.32 -2.97
N PRO A 77 -2.89 15.02 -3.97
CA PRO A 77 -3.40 15.00 -5.33
C PRO A 77 -3.61 13.57 -5.82
N LYS A 78 -4.65 13.33 -6.62
CA LYS A 78 -5.07 11.98 -7.02
C LYS A 78 -4.03 11.26 -7.87
N GLU A 79 -3.19 12.01 -8.55
CA GLU A 79 -2.09 11.56 -9.39
C GLU A 79 -0.95 10.93 -8.57
N GLU A 80 -0.80 11.33 -7.30
CA GLU A 80 0.21 10.81 -6.38
C GLU A 80 -0.30 9.64 -5.52
N TRP A 81 -1.54 9.21 -5.73
CA TRP A 81 -2.10 8.08 -4.99
C TRP A 81 -1.50 6.78 -5.52
N ILE A 82 -1.14 5.89 -4.60
CA ILE A 82 -0.66 4.56 -4.97
C ILE A 82 -1.77 3.82 -5.71
N SER A 83 -1.44 3.36 -6.91
CA SER A 83 -2.38 2.61 -7.73
C SER A 83 -2.52 1.17 -7.22
N TYR A 84 -3.69 0.57 -7.43
CA TYR A 84 -3.90 -0.84 -7.06
C TYR A 84 -2.94 -1.78 -7.81
N GLU A 85 -2.57 -1.43 -9.04
CA GLU A 85 -1.65 -2.23 -9.84
C GLU A 85 -0.22 -2.15 -9.31
N GLU A 86 0.23 -0.97 -8.90
CA GLU A 86 1.52 -0.78 -8.24
C GLU A 86 1.58 -1.52 -6.90
N TRP A 87 0.51 -1.46 -6.10
CA TRP A 87 0.40 -2.24 -4.88
C TRP A 87 0.52 -3.75 -5.14
N ASN A 88 -0.10 -4.26 -6.21
CA ASN A 88 -0.11 -5.67 -6.56
C ASN A 88 1.15 -6.15 -7.31
N LYS A 89 2.12 -5.26 -7.59
CA LYS A 89 3.38 -5.58 -8.28
C LYS A 89 4.56 -5.86 -7.34
N LYS A 90 4.33 -5.84 -6.02
CA LYS A 90 5.32 -6.27 -5.02
C LYS A 90 5.62 -7.77 -5.13
#